data_AF-A0A814I4W5-F1
#
_entry.id   AF-A0A814I4W5-F1
#
_cell.length_a   1.000
_cell.length_b   1.000
_cell.length_c   1.000
_cell.angle_alpha   90.00
_cell.angle_beta   90.00
_cell.angle_gamma   90.00
#
_symmetry.space_group_name_H-M   'P 1'
#
loop_
_entity.id
_entity.type
_entity.pdbx_description
1 polymer ?
#
loop_
_entity_poly.entity_id
_entity_poly.type
_entity_poly.pdbx_seq_one_letter_code
_entity_poly.pdbx_strand_id
1 'polypeptide(L)'
;MAGYESFQSNSTVAMNCRGTMFTITQQGGAALVCLPPEKFFDYEEGNRQQEHFDRKFGDKMVKLDGSLISTFLHKGREVRLKSKTSLTSKQVMKATQLLTGESIPSETEQAVQDFAFS
;
A
#
# COMPACT_ATOMS: atom_id res chain seq x y z
N MET A 1 6.77 -3.21 -16.00
CA MET A 1 7.31 -2.10 -15.18
C MET A 1 6.82 -0.81 -15.82
N ALA A 2 6.23 0.12 -15.05
CA ALA A 2 5.68 1.37 -15.61
C ALA A 2 6.74 2.46 -15.60
N GLY A 3 6.90 3.18 -16.71
CA GLY A 3 7.82 4.32 -16.83
C GLY A 3 7.15 5.64 -16.45
N TYR A 4 7.93 6.72 -16.33
CA TYR A 4 7.45 8.06 -15.97
C TYR A 4 6.29 8.55 -16.85
N GLU A 5 6.33 8.30 -18.17
CA GLU A 5 5.29 8.68 -19.12
C GLU A 5 3.91 8.08 -18.78
N SER A 6 3.88 6.88 -18.20
CA SER A 6 2.64 6.22 -17.77
C SER A 6 1.93 6.95 -16.62
N PHE A 7 2.61 7.89 -15.97
CA PHE A 7 2.07 8.71 -14.89
C PHE A 7 1.70 10.14 -15.35
N GLN A 8 1.86 10.49 -16.63
CA GLN A 8 1.55 11.84 -17.13
C GLN A 8 0.11 12.02 -17.63
N SER A 9 -0.49 11.01 -18.26
CA SER A 9 -1.78 11.13 -18.95
C SER A 9 -3.01 11.16 -18.02
N ASN A 10 -2.87 10.68 -16.79
CA ASN A 10 -3.89 10.77 -15.74
C ASN A 10 -3.20 10.73 -14.36
N SER A 11 -2.41 11.77 -14.08
CA SER A 11 -1.41 11.78 -13.02
C SER A 11 -1.98 11.45 -11.65
N THR A 12 -3.11 12.05 -11.24
CA THR A 12 -3.69 11.77 -9.92
C THR A 12 -4.07 10.31 -9.74
N VAL A 13 -4.69 9.68 -10.74
CA VAL A 13 -5.10 8.27 -10.64
C VAL A 13 -3.89 7.35 -10.73
N ALA A 14 -3.01 7.58 -11.71
CA ALA A 14 -1.83 6.76 -11.93
C ALA A 14 -0.89 6.76 -10.72
N MET A 15 -0.70 7.92 -10.08
CA MET A 15 0.16 8.08 -8.90
C MET A 15 -0.41 7.35 -7.68
N ASN A 16 -1.74 7.29 -7.55
CA ASN A 16 -2.42 6.58 -6.46
C ASN A 16 -2.64 5.08 -6.76
N CYS A 17 -2.33 4.59 -7.96
CA CYS A 17 -2.39 3.16 -8.31
C CYS A 17 -1.21 2.35 -7.75
N ARG A 18 -0.82 2.61 -6.50
CA ARG A 18 0.34 2.01 -5.82
C ARG A 18 -0.05 1.32 -4.52
N GLY A 19 -0.96 0.34 -4.62
CA GLY A 19 -1.36 -0.50 -3.49
C GLY A 19 -2.61 -0.02 -2.76
N THR A 20 -3.27 1.04 -3.25
CA THR A 20 -4.62 1.44 -2.85
C THR A 20 -5.58 0.26 -2.92
N MET A 21 -6.45 0.13 -1.93
CA MET A 21 -7.37 -1.00 -1.81
C MET A 21 -8.79 -0.54 -1.53
N PHE A 22 -9.73 -1.16 -2.23
CA PHE A 22 -11.15 -0.97 -2.04
C PHE A 22 -11.79 -2.26 -1.55
N THR A 23 -12.82 -2.15 -0.73
CA THR A 23 -13.75 -3.25 -0.46
C THR A 23 -14.95 -3.12 -1.38
N ILE A 24 -15.45 -4.24 -1.88
CA ILE A 24 -16.73 -4.28 -2.58
C ILE A 24 -17.84 -4.34 -1.53
N THR A 25 -18.83 -3.46 -1.61
CA THR A 25 -19.96 -3.42 -0.69
C THR A 25 -21.03 -4.42 -1.14
N GLN A 26 -21.94 -4.79 -0.24
CA GLN A 26 -23.03 -5.73 -0.55
C GLN A 26 -23.94 -5.23 -1.68
N GLN A 27 -24.04 -3.90 -1.87
CA GLN A 27 -24.80 -3.29 -2.97
C GLN A 27 -23.99 -3.20 -4.29
N GLY A 28 -22.82 -3.83 -4.38
CA GLY A 28 -21.94 -3.77 -5.55
C GLY A 28 -21.14 -2.46 -5.69
N GLY A 29 -21.17 -1.59 -4.68
CA GLY A 29 -20.35 -0.39 -4.63
C GLY A 29 -18.90 -0.69 -4.24
N ALA A 30 -18.02 0.32 -4.32
CA ALA A 30 -16.65 0.21 -3.85
C ALA A 30 -16.39 1.28 -2.78
N ALA A 31 -15.77 0.88 -1.67
CA ALA A 31 -15.37 1.80 -0.60
C ALA A 31 -13.86 1.72 -0.38
N LEU A 32 -13.20 2.88 -0.29
CA LEU A 32 -11.77 2.97 -0.02
C LEU A 32 -11.47 2.48 1.41
N VAL A 33 -10.58 1.49 1.55
CA VAL A 33 -10.21 0.90 2.86
C VAL A 33 -8.71 1.03 3.18
N CYS A 34 -7.88 1.33 2.18
CA CYS A 34 -6.44 1.53 2.36
C CYS A 34 -5.92 2.52 1.32
N LEU A 35 -5.23 3.57 1.77
CA LEU A 35 -4.60 4.59 0.92
C LEU A 35 -3.12 4.73 1.30
N PRO A 36 -2.22 3.88 0.77
CA PRO A 36 -0.79 4.05 0.92
C PRO A 36 -0.31 5.34 0.22
N PRO A 37 0.91 5.84 0.52
CA PRO A 37 1.46 7.00 -0.16
C PRO A 37 1.49 6.82 -1.68
N GLU A 38 1.19 7.90 -2.40
CA GLU A 38 1.29 7.95 -3.85
C GLU A 38 2.71 7.59 -4.34
N LYS A 39 2.82 7.18 -5.61
CA LYS A 39 4.13 7.00 -6.24
C LYS A 39 4.89 8.33 -6.15
N PHE A 40 6.10 8.28 -5.63
CA PHE A 40 7.09 9.34 -5.79
C PHE A 40 8.28 8.77 -6.55
N PHE A 41 9.04 9.66 -7.16
CA PHE A 41 10.21 9.35 -7.97
C PHE A 41 11.47 9.81 -7.24
N ASP A 42 12.60 9.23 -7.59
CA ASP A 42 13.89 9.77 -7.13
C ASP A 42 14.11 11.17 -7.73
N TYR A 43 14.96 11.99 -7.10
CA TYR A 43 15.12 13.41 -7.45
C TYR A 43 15.45 13.69 -8.93
N GLU A 44 16.15 12.76 -9.59
CA GLU A 44 16.55 12.89 -10.99
C GLU A 44 15.74 11.99 -11.96
N GLU A 45 14.70 11.31 -11.46
CA GLU A 45 13.86 10.41 -12.25
C GLU A 45 12.67 11.18 -12.89
N GLY A 46 12.46 11.06 -14.20
CA GLY A 46 11.37 11.75 -14.93
C GLY A 46 11.82 13.03 -15.67
N ASN A 47 11.00 14.09 -15.68
CA ASN A 47 11.28 15.36 -16.38
C ASN A 47 12.28 16.29 -15.65
N ARG A 48 13.17 15.69 -14.84
CA ARG A 48 14.37 16.29 -14.20
C ARG A 48 14.20 17.76 -13.75
N GLN A 49 14.61 18.68 -14.62
CA GLN A 49 14.95 20.07 -14.30
C GLN A 49 13.75 21.02 -14.31
N GLN A 50 12.64 20.66 -14.98
CA GLN A 50 11.51 21.57 -15.13
C GLN A 50 10.57 21.59 -13.91
N GLU A 51 10.47 20.49 -13.15
CA GLU A 51 9.54 20.41 -12.00
C GLU A 51 10.20 20.78 -10.67
N HIS A 52 11.51 20.57 -10.51
CA HIS A 52 12.20 20.71 -9.23
C HIS A 52 12.89 22.06 -9.01
N PHE A 53 13.21 22.80 -10.08
CA PHE A 53 13.93 24.08 -9.97
C PHE A 53 13.11 25.16 -9.24
N ASP A 54 11.79 25.14 -9.43
CA ASP A 54 10.86 26.11 -8.83
C ASP A 54 10.27 25.63 -7.49
N ARG A 55 10.63 24.43 -7.03
CA ARG A 55 10.09 23.83 -5.80
C ARG A 55 11.12 23.85 -4.69
N LYS A 56 10.66 24.08 -3.45
CA LYS A 56 11.48 24.00 -2.24
C LYS A 56 11.22 22.69 -1.51
N PHE A 57 12.28 22.10 -0.94
CA PHE A 57 12.12 21.00 0.01
C PHE A 57 11.36 21.51 1.24
N GLY A 58 10.24 20.88 1.57
CA GLY A 58 9.47 21.15 2.79
C GLY A 58 10.05 20.39 3.97
N ASP A 59 9.95 19.06 3.92
CA ASP A 59 10.40 18.15 4.96
C ASP A 59 11.32 17.05 4.41
N LYS A 60 12.07 16.42 5.31
CA LYS A 60 12.90 15.24 5.02
C LYS A 60 12.64 14.14 6.04
N MET A 61 12.70 12.89 5.58
CA MET A 61 12.53 11.71 6.41
C MET A 61 13.67 10.73 6.19
N VAL A 62 13.98 9.90 7.19
CA VAL A 62 14.91 8.78 7.02
C VAL A 62 14.22 7.71 6.17
N LYS A 63 14.77 7.43 4.99
CA LYS A 63 14.27 6.38 4.11
C LYS A 63 14.73 5.01 4.62
N LEU A 64 13.91 4.36 5.43
CA LEU A 64 14.16 3.00 5.90
C LEU A 64 14.10 2.00 4.74
N ASP A 65 15.06 1.07 4.70
CA ASP A 65 15.10 0.01 3.70
C ASP A 65 14.30 -1.21 4.20
N GLY A 66 13.14 -1.44 3.60
CA GLY A 66 12.20 -2.46 4.04
C GLY A 66 11.01 -2.58 3.12
N SER A 67 9.96 -3.24 3.60
CA SER A 67 8.71 -3.41 2.87
C SER A 67 7.62 -2.48 3.43
N LEU A 68 6.92 -1.79 2.54
CA LEU A 68 5.77 -0.96 2.93
C LEU A 68 4.65 -1.85 3.48
N ILE A 69 4.25 -1.58 4.72
CA ILE A 69 3.08 -2.14 5.38
C ILE A 69 2.06 -1.02 5.57
N SER A 70 0.79 -1.29 5.26
CA SER A 70 -0.30 -0.34 5.37
C SER A 70 -1.47 -0.97 6.11
N THR A 71 -2.14 -0.17 6.93
CA THR A 71 -3.33 -0.58 7.67
C THR A 71 -4.57 -0.50 6.79
N PHE A 72 -5.56 -1.34 7.06
CA PHE A 72 -6.90 -1.22 6.51
C PHE A 72 -7.94 -1.69 7.53
N LEU A 73 -9.17 -1.20 7.41
CA LEU A 73 -10.28 -1.67 8.22
C LEU A 73 -10.98 -2.84 7.53
N HIS A 74 -10.84 -4.02 8.11
CA HIS A 74 -11.57 -5.21 7.70
C HIS A 74 -12.98 -5.17 8.30
N LYS A 75 -14.00 -5.28 7.42
CA LYS A 75 -15.44 -5.23 7.78
C LYS A 75 -15.80 -4.01 8.65
N GLY A 76 -15.07 -2.91 8.50
CA GLY A 76 -15.29 -1.65 9.25
C GLY A 76 -15.01 -1.71 10.74
N ARG A 77 -14.38 -2.78 11.26
CA ARG A 77 -14.23 -2.98 12.71
C ARG A 77 -12.82 -3.40 13.14
N GLU A 78 -12.13 -4.16 12.30
CA GLU A 78 -10.85 -4.77 12.67
C GLU A 78 -9.70 -4.13 11.89
N VAL A 79 -8.69 -3.62 12.57
CA VAL A 79 -7.47 -3.13 11.91
C VAL A 79 -6.64 -4.32 11.49
N ARG A 80 -6.42 -4.45 10.18
CA ARG A 80 -5.53 -5.46 9.59
C ARG A 80 -4.42 -4.79 8.79
N LEU A 81 -3.40 -5.57 8.47
CA LEU A 81 -2.21 -5.11 7.76
C LEU A 81 -2.16 -5.72 6.36
N LYS A 82 -1.57 -4.96 5.44
CA LYS A 82 -1.25 -5.41 4.09
C LYS A 82 0.11 -4.91 3.65
N SER A 83 0.75 -5.66 2.77
CA SER A 83 1.88 -5.18 1.98
C SER A 83 1.37 -4.48 0.72
N LYS A 84 2.29 -3.96 -0.10
CA LYS A 84 1.95 -3.22 -1.33
C LYS A 84 0.88 -3.91 -2.19
N THR A 85 0.96 -5.22 -2.37
CA THR A 85 0.07 -5.98 -3.27
C THR A 85 -0.55 -7.23 -2.64
N SER A 86 -0.25 -7.55 -1.37
CA SER A 86 -0.68 -8.80 -0.76
C SER A 86 -1.13 -8.61 0.70
N LEU A 87 -2.18 -9.34 1.08
CA LEU A 87 -2.71 -9.45 2.44
C LEU A 87 -2.04 -10.58 3.26
N THR A 88 -1.24 -11.44 2.62
CA THR A 88 -0.81 -12.72 3.19
C THR A 88 0.68 -12.97 3.06
N SER A 89 1.44 -11.97 2.59
CA SER A 89 2.90 -12.11 2.44
C SER A 89 3.60 -12.32 3.79
N LYS A 90 4.80 -12.89 3.75
CA LYS A 90 5.63 -13.11 4.95
C LYS A 90 5.84 -11.82 5.75
N GLN A 91 5.95 -10.68 5.08
CA GLN A 91 6.08 -9.37 5.71
C GLN A 91 4.80 -8.96 6.45
N VAL A 92 3.62 -9.25 5.89
CA VAL A 92 2.34 -9.00 6.57
C VAL A 92 2.22 -9.89 7.79
N MET A 93 2.48 -11.19 7.66
CA MET A 93 2.41 -12.12 8.79
C MET A 93 3.31 -11.66 9.95
N LYS A 94 4.57 -11.31 9.67
CA LYS A 94 5.48 -10.77 10.68
C LYS A 94 5.00 -9.45 11.27
N ALA A 95 4.48 -8.53 10.45
CA ALA A 95 3.95 -7.26 10.93
C ALA A 95 2.70 -7.45 11.80
N THR A 96 1.83 -8.40 11.45
CA THR A 96 0.64 -8.74 12.24
C THR A 96 1.05 -9.32 13.59
N GLN A 97 2.00 -10.25 13.60
CA GLN A 97 2.58 -10.77 14.85
C GLN A 97 3.16 -9.66 15.73
N LEU A 98 3.85 -8.68 15.13
CA LEU A 98 4.37 -7.53 15.87
C LEU A 98 3.26 -6.62 16.41
N LEU A 99 2.15 -6.47 15.67
CA LEU A 99 1.03 -5.61 16.06
C LEU A 99 0.17 -6.26 17.16
N THR A 100 -0.11 -7.55 17.06
CA THR A 100 -0.98 -8.27 18.00
C THR A 100 -0.23 -8.84 19.21
N GLY A 101 1.09 -9.03 19.08
CA GLY A 101 1.91 -9.70 20.10
C GLY A 101 1.71 -11.22 20.15
N GLU A 102 0.90 -11.79 19.25
CA GLU A 102 0.59 -13.22 19.22
C GLU A 102 1.51 -13.97 18.26
N SER A 103 2.07 -15.11 18.68
CA SER A 103 2.79 -16.01 17.79
C SER A 103 1.81 -16.73 16.85
N ILE A 104 1.99 -16.57 15.53
CA ILE A 104 1.15 -17.24 14.53
C ILE A 104 1.39 -18.76 14.61
N PRO A 105 0.38 -19.59 14.95
CA PRO A 105 0.51 -21.04 14.92
C PRO A 105 0.74 -21.55 13.50
N SER A 106 1.51 -22.62 13.34
CA SER A 106 1.91 -23.19 12.04
C SER A 106 0.76 -23.69 11.16
N GLU A 107 -0.49 -23.67 11.64
CA GLU A 107 -1.68 -24.16 10.94
C GLU A 107 -2.57 -23.04 10.34
N THR A 108 -2.28 -21.77 10.64
CA THR A 108 -3.10 -20.63 10.17
C THR A 108 -2.88 -20.18 8.72
N GLU A 109 -1.92 -20.79 8.00
CA GLU A 109 -1.72 -20.54 6.56
C GLU A 109 -2.97 -20.88 5.73
N GLN A 110 -3.76 -21.87 6.15
CA GLN A 110 -5.00 -22.28 5.46
C GLN A 110 -6.14 -21.28 5.69
N ALA A 111 -6.38 -20.85 6.94
CA ALA A 111 -7.52 -20.00 7.30
C ALA A 111 -7.42 -18.57 6.74
N VAL A 112 -6.19 -18.05 6.60
CA VAL A 112 -5.95 -16.74 5.99
C VAL A 112 -6.19 -16.78 4.47
N GLN A 113 -5.95 -17.92 3.82
CA GLN A 113 -6.29 -18.12 2.41
C GLN A 113 -7.80 -18.27 2.21
N ASP A 114 -8.48 -19.07 3.03
CA ASP A 114 -9.93 -19.29 2.92
C ASP A 114 -10.74 -18.00 3.14
N PHE A 115 -10.28 -17.12 4.03
CA PHE A 115 -10.95 -15.85 4.32
C PHE A 115 -10.63 -14.73 3.31
N ALA A 116 -9.53 -14.84 2.56
CA ALA A 116 -9.21 -13.91 1.48
C ALA A 116 -10.11 -14.11 0.24
N PHE A 117 -10.83 -15.24 0.18
CA PHE A 117 -11.70 -15.63 -0.94
C PHE A 117 -13.15 -15.97 -0.53
N SER A 118 -13.56 -15.65 0.71
CA SER A 118 -14.96 -15.74 1.18
C SER A 118 -15.62 -14.37 1.29
#